data_AF-A0AAW5AUB6-F1
#
_entry.id   AF-A0AAW5AUB6-F1
#
_cell.length_a   1.000
_cell.length_b   1.000
_cell.length_c   1.000
_cell.angle_alpha   90.00
_cell.angle_beta   90.00
_cell.angle_gamma   90.00
#
_symmetry.space_group_name_H-M   'P 1'
#
loop_
_entity.id
_entity.type
_entity.pdbx_description
1 polymer ?
#
loop_
_entity_poly.entity_id
_entity_poly.type
_entity_poly.pdbx_seq_one_letter_code
_entity_poly.pdbx_strand_id
1 'polypeptide(L)' 'ILASRLGEAAIQALMEGQRNVMIGIRNNEIVYVPFVQAIKKDKPIDKSLIRVLNELSI' A
#
# COMPACT_ATOMS: atom_id res chain seq x y z
N ILE A 1 -1.60 1.14 14.84
CA ILE A 1 -2.97 1.34 14.28
C ILE A 1 -3.08 0.84 12.83
N LEU A 2 -2.14 1.18 11.94
CA LEU A 2 -2.18 0.76 10.53
C LEU A 2 -2.32 -0.77 10.35
N ALA A 3 -1.45 -1.54 11.00
CA ALA A 3 -1.50 -3.01 10.92
C ALA A 3 -2.84 -3.57 11.38
N SER A 4 -3.43 -3.01 12.43
CA SER A 4 -4.74 -3.40 12.95
C SER A 4 -5.86 -3.14 11.94
N ARG A 5 -5.88 -1.96 11.29
CA ARG A 5 -6.86 -1.62 10.24
C ARG A 5 -6.74 -2.52 9.01
N LEU A 6 -5.51 -2.81 8.58
CA LEU A 6 -5.27 -3.72 7.46
C LEU A 6 -5.68 -5.15 7.78
N GLY A 7 -5.43 -5.61 9.01
CA GLY A 7 -5.83 -6.94 9.47
C GLY A 7 -7.34 -7.12 9.54
N GLU A 8 -8.06 -6.13 10.08
CA GLU A 8 -9.53 -6.14 10.12
C GLU A 8 -10.13 -6.20 8.71
N ALA A 9 -9.68 -5.33 7.79
CA ALA A 9 -10.11 -5.35 6.40
C ALA A 9 -9.76 -6.66 5.67
N ALA A 10 -8.61 -7.28 5.99
CA ALA A 10 -8.24 -8.58 5.44
C ALA A 10 -9.19 -9.70 5.91
N ILE A 11 -9.59 -9.67 7.19
CA ILE A 11 -10.58 -10.63 7.73
C ILE A 11 -11.93 -10.44 7.04
N GLN A 12 -12.40 -9.21 6.88
CA GLN A 12 -13.65 -8.91 6.16
C GLN A 12 -13.60 -9.42 4.71
N ALA A 13 -12.51 -9.16 3.98
CA ALA A 13 -12.32 -9.64 2.62
C ALA A 13 -12.45 -11.18 2.52
N LEU A 14 -11.88 -11.90 3.49
CA LEU A 14 -11.96 -13.36 3.57
C LEU A 14 -13.39 -13.83 3.86
N MET A 15 -14.09 -13.17 4.79
CA MET A 15 -15.50 -13.48 5.11
C MET A 15 -16.43 -13.25 3.91
N GLU A 16 -16.15 -12.24 3.10
CA GLU A 16 -16.86 -11.95 1.85
C GLU A 16 -16.47 -12.90 0.69
N GLY A 17 -15.53 -13.82 0.92
CA GLY A 17 -15.08 -14.78 -0.08
C GLY A 17 -14.16 -14.18 -1.15
N GLN A 18 -13.66 -12.95 -0.95
CA GLN A 18 -12.70 -12.34 -1.87
C GLN A 18 -11.40 -13.14 -1.85
N ARG A 19 -10.80 -13.31 -3.04
CA ARG A 19 -9.55 -14.04 -3.24
C ARG A 19 -8.65 -13.24 -4.18
N ASN A 20 -7.34 -13.44 -4.05
CA ASN A 20 -6.34 -12.81 -4.91
C ASN A 20 -6.40 -11.28 -4.90
N VAL A 21 -6.66 -10.69 -3.72
CA VAL A 21 -6.66 -9.24 -3.49
C VAL A 21 -5.59 -8.87 -2.46
N MET A 22 -4.97 -7.71 -2.65
CA MET A 22 -4.05 -7.06 -1.71
C MET A 22 -4.79 -5.92 -1.01
N ILE A 23 -4.75 -5.92 0.32
CA ILE A 23 -5.30 -4.84 1.14
C ILE A 23 -4.20 -3.80 1.34
N GLY A 24 -4.50 -2.54 1.04
CA GLY A 24 -3.59 -1.43 1.22
C GLY A 24 -4.27 -0.20 1.80
N ILE A 25 -3.48 0.85 2.01
CA ILE A 25 -4.01 2.19 2.32
C ILE A 25 -3.59 3.15 1.23
N ARG A 26 -4.53 3.98 0.78
CA ARG A 26 -4.28 5.12 -0.10
C ARG A 26 -5.07 6.32 0.41
N ASN A 27 -4.41 7.46 0.59
CA ASN A 27 -5.04 8.68 1.11
C ASN A 27 -5.82 8.46 2.43
N ASN A 28 -5.24 7.64 3.32
CA ASN A 28 -5.84 7.23 4.61
C ASN A 28 -7.09 6.32 4.52
N GLU A 29 -7.47 5.87 3.33
CA GLU A 29 -8.59 4.95 3.10
C GLU A 29 -8.09 3.53 2.78
N ILE A 30 -8.86 2.52 3.19
CA ILE A 30 -8.59 1.12 2.86
C ILE A 30 -8.92 0.90 1.38
N VAL A 31 -8.00 0.27 0.66
CA VAL A 31 -8.18 -0.07 -0.75
C VAL A 31 -7.94 -1.55 -0.98
N TYR A 32 -8.73 -2.12 -1.89
CA TYR A 32 -8.62 -3.50 -2.35
C TYR A 32 -8.04 -3.49 -3.75
N VAL A 33 -6.86 -4.08 -3.94
CA VAL A 33 -6.14 -4.08 -5.21
C VAL A 33 -6.00 -5.51 -5.70
N PRO A 34 -6.40 -5.86 -6.93
CA PRO A 34 -6.16 -7.19 -7.48
C PRO A 34 -4.67 -7.55 -7.41
N PHE A 35 -4.36 -8.75 -6.93
CA PHE A 35 -2.98 -9.16 -6.62
C PHE A 35 -2.06 -9.07 -7.85
N VAL A 36 -2.58 -9.42 -9.02
CA VAL A 36 -1.87 -9.29 -10.31
C VAL A 36 -1.44 -7.86 -10.65
N GLN A 37 -2.18 -6.85 -10.19
CA GLN A 37 -1.81 -5.44 -10.37
C GLN A 37 -0.86 -4.98 -9.26
N ALA A 38 -1.10 -5.46 -8.03
CA ALA A 38 -0.30 -5.13 -6.85
C ALA A 38 1.19 -5.50 -7.02
N ILE A 39 1.48 -6.65 -7.64
CA ILE A 39 2.86 -7.16 -7.79
C ILE A 39 3.59 -6.62 -9.02
N LYS A 40 2.87 -6.09 -10.01
CA LYS A 40 3.44 -5.62 -11.29
C LYS A 40 3.80 -4.14 -11.29
N LYS A 41 3.32 -3.40 -10.30
CA LYS A 41 3.50 -1.95 -10.28
C LYS A 41 4.85 -1.62 -9.66
N ASP A 42 5.74 -1.04 -10.47
CA ASP A 42 6.97 -0.44 -9.97
C ASP A 42 6.63 0.62 -8.92
N LYS A 43 7.45 0.68 -7.87
CA LYS A 43 7.36 1.70 -6.82
C LYS A 43 8.46 2.72 -7.06
N PRO A 44 8.28 3.66 -8.03
CA PRO A 44 9.28 4.67 -8.28
C PRO A 44 9.44 5.52 -7.02
N ILE A 45 10.68 5.69 -6.59
CA ILE A 45 11.02 6.63 -5.53
C ILE A 45 10.92 8.03 -6.13
N ASP A 46 10.29 8.95 -5.40
CA ASP A 46 10.24 10.35 -5.79
C ASP A 46 11.66 10.93 -5.81
N LYS A 47 12.15 11.24 -7.01
CA LYS A 47 13.50 11.77 -7.20
C LYS A 47 13.69 13.14 -6.54
N SER A 48 12.61 13.89 -6.28
CA SER A 48 12.68 15.14 -5.54
C SER A 48 13.07 14.92 -4.08
N LEU A 49 12.55 13.86 -3.44
CA LEU A 49 12.92 13.48 -2.07
C LEU A 49 14.41 13.12 -1.96
N ILE A 50 14.94 12.43 -2.98
CA ILE A 50 16.38 12.12 -3.04
C ILE A 50 17.22 13.40 -3.16
N ARG A 51 16.78 14.37 -3.97
CA ARG A 51 17.49 15.66 -4.09
C ARG A 51 17.52 16.42 -2.77
N VAL A 52 16.37 16.53 -2.10
CA VAL A 52 16.28 17.20 -0.79
C VAL A 52 17.19 16.51 0.23
N LEU A 53 17.22 15.17 0.26
CA LEU A 53 18.12 14.43 1.15
C LEU A 53 19.59 14.78 0.90
N ASN A 54 20.01 14.86 -0.36
CA ASN A 54 21.38 15.21 -0.74
C ASN A 54 21.74 16.67 -0.39
N GLU A 55 20.80 17.60 -0.53
CA GLU A 55 20.99 19.01 -0.20
C GLU A 55 21.06 19.26 1.32
N LEU A 56 20.32 18.48 2.12
CA LEU A 56 20.29 18.60 3.58
C LEU A 56 21.40 17.81 4.28
N SER A 57 22.11 16.93 3.57
CA SER A 57 23.19 16.10 4.13
C SER A 57 24.56 16.80 4.08
N ILE A 58 24.62 18.06 4.50
CA ILE A 58 25.87 18.82 4.73
C ILE A 58 26.40 18.51 6.14
#